data_AF-A0A3N5PDJ3-F1
#
_entry.id   AF-A0A3N5PDJ3-F1
#
_cell.length_a   1.000
_cell.length_b   1.000
_cell.length_c   1.000
_cell.angle_alpha   90.00
_cell.angle_beta   90.00
_cell.angle_gamma   90.00
#
_symmetry.space_group_name_H-M   'P 1'
#
loop_
_entity.id
_entity.type
_entity.pdbx_description
1 polymer ?
#
loop_
_entity_poly.entity_id
_entity_poly.type
_entity_poly.pdbx_seq_one_letter_code
_entity_poly.pdbx_strand_id
1 'polypeptide(L)'
;KTRNPRTYLQRAGTAEATSEERVATRAQAALEFLMNALRVLEGTPLETFEARAGQPAAAIGSARAAVIARGWLSAEPHRLRATAAGLEKLNRLLELFA
;
A
#
# COMPACT_ATOMS: atom_id res chain seq x y z
N LYS A 1 24.59 14.18 2.68
CA LYS A 1 23.85 13.77 1.47
C LYS A 1 22.61 13.02 1.93
N THR A 2 21.58 13.78 2.30
CA THR A 2 20.41 13.32 3.03
C THR A 2 19.30 13.07 2.01
N ARG A 3 18.99 11.80 1.74
CA ARG A 3 17.85 11.43 0.88
C ARG A 3 16.58 11.86 1.60
N ASN A 4 16.01 12.99 1.18
CA ASN A 4 14.76 13.53 1.72
C ASN A 4 13.61 12.54 1.49
N PRO A 5 12.94 12.04 2.54
CA PRO A 5 11.80 11.12 2.43
C PRO A 5 10.46 11.83 2.15
N ARG A 6 10.49 13.00 1.47
CA ARG A 6 9.32 13.90 1.34
C ARG A 6 8.80 14.10 -0.09
N THR A 7 9.30 13.36 -1.08
CA THR A 7 8.89 13.56 -2.49
C THR A 7 7.88 12.52 -2.99
N TYR A 8 7.50 11.53 -2.18
CA TYR A 8 6.52 10.53 -2.62
C TYR A 8 5.05 10.97 -2.42
N LEU A 9 4.82 12.00 -1.59
CA LEU A 9 3.48 12.37 -1.12
C LEU A 9 2.81 13.56 -1.85
N GLN A 10 3.36 14.04 -2.97
CA GLN A 10 2.78 15.18 -3.70
C GLN A 10 2.28 14.89 -5.12
N ARG A 11 2.10 13.62 -5.49
CA ARG A 11 1.55 13.26 -6.82
C ARG A 11 0.43 12.22 -6.77
N ALA A 12 -0.33 12.18 -5.69
CA ALA A 12 -1.56 11.41 -5.60
C ALA A 12 -2.74 12.38 -5.67
N GLY A 13 -3.30 12.60 -6.87
CA GLY A 13 -4.59 13.29 -6.98
C GLY A 13 -4.86 14.17 -8.20
N THR A 14 -3.95 14.29 -9.18
CA THR A 14 -4.24 15.05 -10.41
C THR A 14 -3.99 14.22 -11.66
N ALA A 15 -4.84 14.43 -12.67
CA ALA A 15 -4.80 13.82 -13.99
C ALA A 15 -3.50 14.10 -14.79
N GLU A 16 -2.54 14.82 -14.21
CA GLU A 16 -1.18 15.04 -14.72
C GLU A 16 -0.15 14.01 -14.21
N ALA A 17 -0.59 12.92 -13.55
CA ALA A 17 0.28 11.76 -13.29
C ALA A 17 0.47 10.86 -14.53
N THR A 18 0.21 11.37 -15.73
CA THR A 18 0.57 10.75 -17.00
C THR A 18 1.94 11.32 -17.40
N SER A 19 2.91 10.46 -17.72
CA SER A 19 4.28 10.80 -18.16
C SER A 19 5.36 10.78 -17.09
N GLU A 20 5.35 9.77 -16.22
CA GLU A 20 6.62 9.08 -16.00
C GLU A 20 6.35 7.60 -16.26
N GLU A 21 6.59 7.20 -17.51
CA GLU A 21 6.82 5.81 -17.90
C GLU A 21 8.10 5.31 -17.21
N ARG A 22 8.13 5.37 -15.88
CA ARG A 22 9.01 4.55 -15.10
C ARG A 22 8.38 3.19 -15.15
N VAL A 23 9.09 2.25 -15.74
CA VAL A 23 8.83 0.82 -15.61
C VAL A 23 8.91 0.49 -14.12
N ALA A 24 7.82 0.74 -13.39
CA ALA A 24 7.71 0.42 -11.99
C ALA A 24 7.76 -1.10 -11.92
N THR A 25 8.71 -1.61 -11.16
CA THR A 25 8.73 -3.03 -10.89
C THR A 25 7.41 -3.43 -10.24
N ARG A 26 7.00 -4.69 -10.42
CA ARG A 26 5.81 -5.25 -9.79
C ARG A 26 5.75 -4.92 -8.28
N ALA A 27 6.86 -5.08 -7.56
CA ALA A 27 6.95 -4.73 -6.14
C ALA A 27 6.67 -3.23 -5.86
N GLN A 28 7.20 -2.32 -6.69
CA GLN A 28 6.93 -0.89 -6.55
C GLN A 28 5.46 -0.57 -6.75
N ALA A 29 4.84 -1.06 -7.84
CA ALA A 29 3.41 -0.85 -8.12
C ALA A 29 2.51 -1.30 -6.95
N ALA A 30 2.82 -2.45 -6.35
CA ALA A 30 2.11 -2.96 -5.17
C ALA A 30 2.26 -2.00 -3.96
N LEU A 31 3.47 -1.52 -3.70
CA LEU A 31 3.73 -0.59 -2.61
C LEU A 31 3.02 0.76 -2.81
N GLU A 32 3.03 1.34 -4.02
CA GLU A 32 2.34 2.61 -4.28
C GLU A 32 0.83 2.45 -4.08
N PHE A 33 0.27 1.32 -4.52
CA PHE A 33 -1.13 1.01 -4.28
C PHE A 33 -1.42 0.96 -2.78
N LEU A 34 -0.64 0.18 -2.01
CA LEU A 34 -0.84 0.02 -0.56
C LEU A 34 -0.71 1.34 0.20
N MET A 35 0.22 2.21 -0.22
CA MET A 35 0.35 3.55 0.34
C MET A 35 -0.95 4.34 0.24
N ASN A 36 -1.61 4.30 -0.91
CA ASN A 36 -2.87 5.01 -1.10
C ASN A 36 -4.05 4.29 -0.43
N ALA A 37 -4.13 2.96 -0.61
CA ALA A 37 -5.22 2.13 -0.11
C ALA A 37 -5.34 2.11 1.42
N LEU A 38 -4.22 2.08 2.14
CA LEU A 38 -4.22 2.00 3.60
C LEU A 38 -4.52 3.34 4.30
N ARG A 39 -4.51 4.46 3.56
CA ARG A 39 -4.95 5.77 4.07
C ARG A 39 -6.46 5.93 4.05
N VAL A 40 -7.18 5.07 3.32
CA VAL A 40 -8.64 5.05 3.30
C VAL A 40 -9.13 4.39 4.59
N LEU A 41 -9.73 5.17 5.49
CA LEU A 41 -10.19 4.70 6.80
C LEU A 41 -11.25 3.58 6.70
N GLU A 42 -12.11 3.66 5.69
CA GLU A 42 -13.12 2.63 5.41
C GLU A 42 -12.51 1.31 4.88
N GLY A 43 -11.25 1.36 4.44
CA GLY A 43 -10.55 0.26 3.80
C GLY A 43 -10.83 0.16 2.30
N THR A 44 -9.92 -0.53 1.61
CA THR A 44 -9.98 -0.73 0.16
C THR A 44 -10.24 -2.21 -0.16
N PRO A 45 -11.14 -2.56 -1.10
CA PRO A 45 -11.34 -3.94 -1.52
C PRO A 45 -10.04 -4.57 -2.03
N LEU A 46 -9.77 -5.82 -1.63
CA LEU A 46 -8.56 -6.55 -2.02
C LEU A 46 -8.55 -6.85 -3.52
N GLU A 47 -9.71 -7.03 -4.16
CA GLU A 47 -9.83 -7.18 -5.61
C GLU A 47 -9.29 -5.96 -6.38
N THR A 48 -9.39 -4.75 -5.81
CA THR A 48 -8.89 -3.53 -6.43
C THR A 48 -7.36 -3.51 -6.47
N PHE A 49 -6.71 -4.17 -5.50
CA PHE A 49 -5.26 -4.36 -5.53
C PHE A 49 -4.87 -5.16 -6.78
N GLU A 50 -5.55 -6.26 -7.07
CA GLU A 50 -5.20 -7.10 -8.22
C GLU A 50 -5.40 -6.36 -9.54
N ALA A 51 -6.51 -5.63 -9.67
CA ALA A 51 -6.83 -4.85 -10.84
C ALA A 51 -5.88 -3.65 -11.08
N ARG A 52 -5.36 -3.02 -10.01
CA ARG A 52 -4.56 -1.79 -10.11
C ARG A 52 -3.06 -2.01 -9.99
N ALA A 53 -2.62 -2.91 -9.11
CA ALA A 53 -1.21 -3.27 -8.93
C ALA A 53 -0.73 -4.34 -9.93
N GLY A 54 -1.66 -4.97 -10.67
CA GLY A 54 -1.36 -5.96 -11.70
C GLY A 54 -0.74 -7.25 -11.15
N GLN A 55 -1.04 -7.59 -9.89
CA GLN A 55 -0.49 -8.74 -9.17
C GLN A 55 -1.54 -9.41 -8.31
N PRO A 56 -1.47 -10.74 -8.12
CA PRO A 56 -2.39 -11.45 -7.25
C PRO A 56 -2.19 -11.03 -5.79
N ALA A 57 -3.26 -11.05 -5.00
CA ALA A 57 -3.20 -10.78 -3.56
C ALA A 57 -2.25 -11.73 -2.81
N ALA A 58 -2.02 -12.93 -3.35
CA ALA A 58 -1.03 -13.88 -2.84
C ALA A 58 0.39 -13.28 -2.77
N ALA A 59 0.74 -12.35 -3.66
CA ALA A 59 2.06 -11.70 -3.67
C ALA A 59 2.33 -10.92 -2.37
N ILE A 60 1.28 -10.38 -1.75
CA ILE A 60 1.35 -9.65 -0.48
C ILE A 60 0.86 -10.49 0.71
N GLY A 61 0.54 -11.78 0.49
CA GLY A 61 -0.11 -12.64 1.48
C GLY A 61 0.69 -12.81 2.77
N SER A 62 2.00 -13.07 2.65
CA SER A 62 2.91 -13.22 3.81
C SER A 62 3.02 -11.93 4.62
N ALA A 63 3.25 -10.80 3.94
CA ALA A 63 3.32 -9.48 4.58
C ALA A 63 2.00 -9.13 5.27
N ARG A 64 0.88 -9.37 4.57
CA ARG A 64 -0.48 -9.16 5.08
C ARG A 64 -0.76 -9.98 6.34
N ALA A 65 -0.45 -11.27 6.33
CA ALA A 65 -0.60 -12.11 7.52
C ALA A 65 0.23 -11.57 8.70
N ALA A 66 1.45 -11.10 8.43
CA ALA A 66 2.34 -10.58 9.44
C ALA A 66 1.87 -9.24 10.05
N VAL A 67 1.20 -8.37 9.28
CA VAL A 67 0.60 -7.13 9.82
C VAL A 67 -0.74 -7.35 10.51
N ILE A 68 -1.51 -8.35 10.08
CA ILE A 68 -2.73 -8.80 10.77
C ILE A 68 -2.37 -9.37 12.16
N ALA A 69 -1.35 -10.24 12.23
CA ALA A 69 -0.88 -10.80 13.51
C ALA A 69 -0.37 -9.72 14.48
N ARG A 70 0.13 -8.59 13.97
CA ARG A 70 0.55 -7.41 14.75
C ARG A 70 -0.61 -6.48 15.14
N GLY A 71 -1.83 -6.75 14.67
CA GLY A 71 -3.00 -5.90 14.88
C GLY A 71 -2.95 -4.57 14.13
N TRP A 72 -2.13 -4.47 13.07
CA TRP A 72 -1.98 -3.24 12.27
C TRP A 72 -2.90 -3.20 11.05
N LEU A 73 -3.41 -4.36 10.63
CA LEU A 73 -4.38 -4.49 9.55
C LEU A 73 -5.57 -5.32 10.04
N SER A 74 -6.76 -4.99 9.57
CA SER A 74 -7.96 -5.80 9.79
C SER A 74 -7.77 -7.21 9.22
N ALA A 75 -8.30 -8.22 9.93
CA ALA A 75 -8.28 -9.62 9.50
C ALA A 75 -9.31 -9.93 8.39
N GLU A 76 -10.04 -8.92 7.92
CA GLU A 76 -11.05 -9.06 6.86
C GLU A 76 -10.44 -9.63 5.57
N PRO A 77 -10.91 -10.79 5.07
CA PRO A 77 -10.27 -11.51 3.96
C PRO A 77 -10.27 -10.73 2.65
N HIS A 78 -11.29 -9.91 2.40
CA HIS A 78 -11.52 -9.21 1.13
C HIS A 78 -11.25 -7.71 1.18
N ARG A 79 -10.68 -7.19 2.28
CA ARG A 79 -10.48 -5.75 2.46
C ARG A 79 -9.13 -5.44 3.10
N LEU A 80 -8.43 -4.47 2.52
CA LEU A 80 -7.21 -3.87 3.03
C LEU A 80 -7.61 -2.65 3.86
N ARG A 81 -7.67 -2.82 5.18
CA ARG A 81 -8.03 -1.75 6.11
C ARG A 81 -7.04 -1.69 7.24
N ALA A 82 -6.31 -0.57 7.36
CA ALA A 82 -5.45 -0.32 8.50
C ALA A 82 -6.31 -0.13 9.76
N THR A 83 -5.83 -0.68 10.89
CA THR A 83 -6.44 -0.39 12.20
C THR A 83 -5.94 0.98 12.69
N ALA A 84 -6.52 1.49 13.79
CA ALA A 84 -6.01 2.72 14.42
C ALA A 84 -4.49 2.62 14.73
N ALA A 85 -4.06 1.51 15.34
CA ALA A 85 -2.65 1.24 15.62
C ALA A 85 -1.80 1.11 14.34
N GLY A 86 -2.37 0.55 13.26
CA GLY A 86 -1.72 0.47 11.96
C GLY A 86 -1.51 1.82 11.29
N LEU A 87 -2.46 2.75 11.43
CA LEU A 87 -2.35 4.11 10.93
C LEU A 87 -1.27 4.91 11.67
N GLU A 88 -1.19 4.75 12.99
CA GLU A 88 -0.10 5.34 13.79
C GLU A 88 1.28 4.80 13.40
N LYS A 89 1.33 3.56 12.90
CA LYS A 89 2.56 2.86 12.49
C LYS A 89 2.61 2.65 10.97
N LEU A 90 1.98 3.51 10.18
CA LEU A 90 1.78 3.28 8.75
C LEU A 90 3.10 3.04 7.99
N ASN A 91 4.16 3.77 8.33
CA ASN A 91 5.47 3.56 7.72
C ASN A 91 6.05 2.18 8.03
N ARG A 92 5.96 1.73 9.30
CA ARG A 92 6.43 0.39 9.71
C ARG A 92 5.60 -0.73 9.09
N LEU A 93 4.30 -0.48 8.94
CA LEU A 93 3.39 -1.38 8.25
C LEU A 93 3.85 -1.54 6.79
N LEU A 94 4.06 -0.44 6.07
CA LEU A 94 4.46 -0.45 4.66
C LEU A 94 5.83 -1.08 4.42
N GLU A 95 6.79 -0.92 5.35
CA GLU A 95 8.11 -1.58 5.29
C GLU A 95 8.02 -3.11 5.25
N LEU A 96 6.92 -3.73 5.70
CA LEU A 96 6.72 -5.18 5.62
C LEU A 96 6.26 -5.66 4.24
N PHE A 97 5.87 -4.74 3.35
CA PHE A 97 5.43 -5.03 1.98
C PHE A 97 6.48 -4.66 0.92
N ALA A 98 7.60 -4.06 1.33
CA ALA A 98 8.73 -3.69 0.48
C ALA A 98 9.78 -4.81 0.44
#